data_AF-A0AAX0B863-F1
#
_entry.id   AF-A0AAX0B863-F1
#
_cell.length_a   1.000
_cell.length_b   1.000
_cell.length_c   1.000
_cell.angle_alpha   90.00
_cell.angle_beta   90.00
_cell.angle_gamma   90.00
#
_symmetry.space_group_name_H-M   'P 1'
#
loop_
_entity.id
_entity.type
_entity.pdbx_description
1 polymer ?
#
loop_
_entity_poly.entity_id
_entity_poly.type
_entity_poly.pdbx_seq_one_letter_code
_entity_poly.pdbx_strand_id
1 'polypeptide(L)'
;MLKTELVKLIENLGDQDDVMETLKGIEGLSQTFDATKATIDDYKAMLENNAEVKGYYKSTFDSAVGEAVDSHDKKFNEEKLPKIIEEEIKKRSNEGKTPDQIKLDEALAEIQKIKVEKAQSEMKAKYTKVLSDKGFGTDWLDLIKLSDNEESNDKTIEKLSELYNTAVTKGINSKITENPPIPEKGQGLSKPKDAFVKGLGL
;
A
#
# COMPACT_ATOMS: atom_id res chain seq x y z
N MET A 1 20.65 -23.10 61.35
CA MET A 1 20.60 -24.51 61.79
C MET A 1 22.01 -25.00 62.06
N LEU A 2 22.23 -25.60 63.23
CA LEU A 2 23.44 -26.34 63.55
C LEU A 2 23.39 -27.75 62.96
N LYS A 3 24.56 -28.35 62.69
CA LYS A 3 24.66 -29.74 62.19
C LYS A 3 23.87 -30.73 63.06
N THR A 4 23.92 -30.55 64.39
CA THR A 4 23.21 -31.40 65.36
C THR A 4 21.68 -31.29 65.25
N GLU A 5 21.17 -30.13 64.83
CA GLU A 5 19.73 -29.90 64.63
C GLU A 5 19.26 -30.51 63.32
N LEU A 6 20.08 -30.43 62.25
CA LEU A 6 19.79 -31.07 60.96
C LEU A 6 19.69 -32.59 61.10
N VAL A 7 20.64 -33.19 61.82
CA VAL A 7 20.69 -34.65 62.01
C VAL A 7 19.45 -35.16 62.74
N LYS A 8 19.03 -34.50 63.83
CA LYS A 8 17.80 -34.86 64.54
C LYS A 8 16.55 -34.76 63.68
N LEU A 9 16.51 -33.78 62.78
CA LEU A 9 15.38 -33.58 61.88
C LEU A 9 15.27 -34.71 60.85
N ILE A 10 16.42 -35.20 60.38
CA ILE A 10 16.51 -36.36 59.48
C ILE A 10 16.18 -37.67 60.23
N GLU A 11 16.66 -37.84 61.46
CA GLU A 11 16.40 -39.04 62.28
C GLU A 11 14.92 -39.22 62.65
N ASN A 12 14.16 -38.13 62.69
CA ASN A 12 12.72 -38.15 62.98
C ASN A 12 11.84 -38.40 61.74
N LEU A 13 12.42 -38.43 60.54
CA LEU A 13 11.68 -38.77 59.32
C LEU A 13 11.51 -40.30 59.22
N GLY A 14 10.32 -40.72 58.82
CA GLY A 14 10.05 -42.11 58.48
C GLY A 14 10.75 -42.50 57.18
N ASP A 15 10.98 -43.80 56.99
CA ASP A 15 11.72 -44.36 55.85
C ASP A 15 11.11 -44.04 54.46
N GLN A 16 9.89 -43.50 54.41
CA GLN A 16 9.15 -43.17 53.19
C GLN A 16 8.85 -41.66 53.05
N ASP A 17 9.31 -40.82 53.97
CA ASP A 17 9.03 -39.39 53.95
C ASP A 17 9.86 -38.67 52.86
N ASP A 18 9.25 -37.69 52.18
CA ASP A 18 9.95 -36.86 51.19
C ASP A 18 10.86 -35.85 51.90
N VAL A 19 12.15 -36.15 51.85
CA VAL A 19 13.21 -35.32 52.42
C VAL A 19 13.23 -33.92 51.80
N MET A 20 12.99 -33.78 50.49
CA MET A 20 13.00 -32.46 49.83
C MET A 20 11.79 -31.62 50.19
N GLU A 21 10.61 -32.23 50.36
CA GLU A 21 9.43 -31.52 50.85
C GLU A 21 9.61 -31.06 52.30
N THR A 22 10.18 -31.91 53.15
CA THR A 22 10.48 -31.57 54.55
C THR A 22 11.48 -30.41 54.64
N LEU A 23 12.52 -30.40 53.80
CA LEU A 23 13.54 -29.35 53.80
C LEU A 23 13.02 -28.01 53.24
N LYS A 24 12.02 -28.03 52.34
CA LYS A 24 11.37 -26.81 51.81
C LYS A 24 10.65 -25.99 52.87
N GLY A 25 10.13 -26.63 53.92
CA GLY A 25 9.44 -25.96 55.02
C GLY A 25 10.36 -25.24 56.01
N ILE A 26 11.69 -25.43 55.90
CA ILE A 26 12.67 -24.87 56.82
C ILE A 26 13.30 -23.62 56.22
N GLU A 27 13.03 -22.49 56.85
CA GLU A 27 13.57 -21.18 56.47
C GLU A 27 15.11 -21.22 56.42
N GLY A 28 15.66 -20.98 55.22
CA GLY A 28 17.11 -20.92 54.97
C GLY A 28 17.80 -22.24 54.57
N LEU A 29 17.10 -23.40 54.55
CA LEU A 29 17.70 -24.66 54.05
C LEU A 29 17.38 -24.96 52.58
N SER A 30 16.19 -24.60 52.13
CA SER A 30 15.77 -24.69 50.74
C SER A 30 15.27 -23.31 50.33
N GLN A 31 16.17 -22.45 49.86
CA GLN A 31 15.72 -21.22 49.20
C GLN A 31 15.16 -21.58 47.83
N THR A 32 13.83 -21.68 47.75
CA THR A 32 13.15 -21.55 46.46
C THR A 32 13.42 -20.13 45.94
N PHE A 33 13.89 -20.02 44.70
CA PHE A 33 14.08 -18.72 44.06
C PHE A 33 12.74 -17.99 43.96
N ASP A 34 12.56 -16.95 44.76
CA ASP A 34 11.38 -16.09 44.75
C ASP A 34 11.66 -14.84 43.91
N ALA A 35 11.24 -14.89 42.64
CA ALA A 35 11.45 -13.79 41.71
C ALA A 35 10.79 -12.47 42.16
N THR A 36 9.80 -12.51 43.05
CA THR A 36 9.11 -11.31 43.54
C THR A 36 9.92 -10.53 44.58
N LYS A 37 10.93 -11.17 45.17
CA LYS A 37 11.85 -10.57 46.17
C LYS A 37 13.23 -10.29 45.59
N ALA A 38 13.49 -10.68 44.34
CA ALA A 38 14.76 -10.44 43.68
C ALA A 38 15.01 -8.93 43.56
N THR A 39 16.22 -8.51 43.91
CA THR A 39 16.67 -7.12 43.82
C THR A 39 17.46 -6.87 42.54
N ILE A 40 17.76 -5.60 42.28
CA ILE A 40 18.64 -5.22 41.16
C ILE A 40 20.05 -5.81 41.34
N ASP A 41 20.54 -5.88 42.57
CA ASP A 41 21.88 -6.41 42.83
C ASP A 41 21.93 -7.93 42.65
N ASP A 42 20.84 -8.64 42.97
CA ASP A 42 20.69 -10.06 42.62
C ASP A 42 20.71 -10.25 41.10
N TYR A 43 20.01 -9.40 40.34
CA TYR A 43 20.02 -9.44 38.88
C TYR A 43 21.40 -9.16 38.29
N LYS A 44 22.14 -8.16 38.80
CA LYS A 44 23.53 -7.90 38.39
C LYS A 44 24.42 -9.11 38.69
N ALA A 45 24.28 -9.71 39.87
CA ALA A 45 25.02 -10.91 40.25
C ALA A 45 24.69 -12.08 39.32
N MET A 46 23.43 -12.24 38.88
CA MET A 46 23.05 -13.24 37.88
C MET A 46 23.69 -12.95 36.51
N LEU A 47 23.73 -11.69 36.06
CA LEU A 47 24.41 -11.32 34.82
C LEU A 47 25.94 -11.52 34.87
N GLU A 48 26.55 -11.38 36.04
CA GLU A 48 27.99 -11.58 36.22
C GLU A 48 28.36 -13.06 36.32
N ASN A 49 27.56 -13.85 37.04
CA ASN A 49 27.93 -15.20 37.46
C ASN A 49 27.21 -16.32 36.68
N ASN A 50 26.15 -16.01 35.91
CA ASN A 50 25.44 -16.99 35.09
C ASN A 50 25.61 -16.67 33.60
N ALA A 51 26.39 -17.51 32.90
CA ALA A 51 26.70 -17.32 31.48
C ALA A 51 25.48 -17.42 30.56
N GLU A 52 24.48 -18.25 30.90
CA GLU A 52 23.26 -18.41 30.11
C GLU A 52 22.38 -17.16 30.22
N VAL A 53 22.19 -16.65 31.45
CA VAL A 53 21.43 -15.41 31.71
C VAL A 53 22.10 -14.22 31.04
N LYS A 54 23.43 -14.11 31.16
CA LYS A 54 24.22 -13.07 30.49
C LYS A 54 24.12 -13.15 28.97
N GLY A 55 24.21 -14.36 28.41
CA GLY A 55 24.13 -14.60 26.97
C GLY A 55 22.77 -14.20 26.40
N TYR A 56 21.69 -14.61 27.06
CA TYR A 56 20.33 -14.22 26.68
C TYR A 56 20.13 -12.70 26.77
N TYR A 57 20.49 -12.08 27.89
CA TYR A 57 20.40 -10.62 28.06
C TYR A 57 21.16 -9.88 26.96
N LYS A 58 22.41 -10.26 26.69
CA LYS A 58 23.22 -9.63 25.63
C LYS A 58 22.57 -9.79 24.26
N SER A 59 22.07 -10.99 23.92
CA SER A 59 21.40 -11.22 22.63
C SER A 59 20.16 -10.34 22.46
N THR A 60 19.32 -10.23 23.51
CA THR A 60 18.12 -9.39 23.45
C THR A 60 18.47 -7.90 23.36
N PHE A 61 19.48 -7.46 24.10
CA PHE A 61 19.96 -6.09 24.06
C PHE A 61 20.56 -5.74 22.70
N ASP A 62 21.44 -6.59 22.16
CA ASP A 62 22.05 -6.40 20.84
C ASP A 62 20.98 -6.36 19.73
N SER A 63 19.95 -7.22 19.81
CA SER A 63 18.82 -7.20 18.87
C SER A 63 18.04 -5.88 18.95
N ALA A 64 17.71 -5.42 20.15
CA ALA A 64 16.98 -4.17 20.34
C ALA A 64 17.81 -2.96 19.86
N VAL A 65 19.12 -2.95 20.08
CA VAL A 65 20.02 -1.92 19.55
C VAL A 65 20.10 -2.00 18.02
N GLY A 66 20.19 -3.19 17.44
CA GLY A 66 20.16 -3.39 15.99
C GLY A 66 18.89 -2.83 15.35
N GLU A 67 17.71 -3.19 15.89
CA GLU A 67 16.43 -2.66 15.43
C GLU A 67 16.34 -1.13 15.56
N ALA A 68 16.88 -0.57 16.66
CA ALA A 68 16.91 0.87 16.85
C ALA A 68 17.81 1.58 15.83
N VAL A 69 18.97 1.02 15.51
CA VAL A 69 19.89 1.53 14.48
C VAL A 69 19.25 1.41 13.10
N ASP A 70 18.69 0.26 12.74
CA ASP A 70 18.01 0.05 11.45
C ASP A 70 16.83 1.03 11.28
N SER A 71 16.03 1.21 12.33
CA SER A 71 14.95 2.20 12.33
C SER A 71 15.48 3.64 12.21
N HIS A 72 16.59 3.96 12.86
CA HIS A 72 17.21 5.27 12.75
C HIS A 72 17.69 5.54 11.33
N ASP A 73 18.41 4.59 10.74
CA ASP A 73 18.98 4.71 9.41
C ASP A 73 17.89 4.76 8.34
N LYS A 74 16.82 3.97 8.49
CA LYS A 74 15.65 4.07 7.64
C LYS A 74 15.02 5.46 7.70
N LYS A 75 14.74 5.98 8.90
CA LYS A 75 14.19 7.35 9.06
C LYS A 75 15.14 8.42 8.52
N PHE A 76 16.44 8.25 8.71
CA PHE A 76 17.43 9.16 8.17
C PHE A 76 17.38 9.18 6.64
N ASN A 77 17.42 8.01 6.00
CA ASN A 77 17.42 7.87 4.56
C ASN A 77 16.09 8.30 3.91
N GLU A 78 14.95 8.02 4.54
CA GLU A 78 13.62 8.31 3.98
C GLU A 78 13.18 9.76 4.21
N GLU A 79 13.53 10.37 5.35
CA GLU A 79 12.98 11.68 5.73
C GLU A 79 14.02 12.80 5.78
N LYS A 80 15.20 12.53 6.35
CA LYS A 80 16.20 13.59 6.61
C LYS A 80 17.13 13.79 5.42
N LEU A 81 17.63 12.72 4.81
CA LEU A 81 18.55 12.78 3.69
C LEU A 81 17.97 13.53 2.49
N PRO A 82 16.71 13.31 2.06
CA PRO A 82 16.12 14.06 0.96
C PRO A 82 16.05 15.56 1.27
N LYS A 83 15.68 15.95 2.49
CA LYS A 83 15.63 17.36 2.91
C LYS A 83 17.01 18.01 2.87
N ILE A 84 18.04 17.32 3.35
CA ILE A 84 19.43 17.82 3.31
C ILE A 84 19.87 18.02 1.86
N ILE A 85 19.57 17.06 0.98
CA ILE A 85 19.89 17.14 -0.45
C ILE A 85 19.14 18.31 -1.10
N GLU A 86 17.84 18.45 -0.86
CA GLU A 86 17.03 19.55 -1.39
C GLU A 86 17.54 20.92 -0.92
N GLU A 87 17.89 21.06 0.36
CA GLU A 87 18.48 22.28 0.90
C GLU A 87 19.81 22.62 0.24
N GLU A 88 20.68 21.63 0.03
CA GLU A 88 21.98 21.82 -0.59
C GLU A 88 21.88 22.14 -2.09
N ILE A 89 20.97 21.46 -2.81
CA ILE A 89 20.63 21.80 -4.20
C ILE A 89 20.09 23.23 -4.28
N LYS A 90 19.18 23.62 -3.36
CA LYS A 90 18.63 24.98 -3.33
C LYS A 90 19.72 26.01 -3.06
N LYS A 91 20.63 25.76 -2.11
CA LYS A 91 21.78 26.64 -1.82
C LYS A 91 22.67 26.80 -3.04
N ARG A 92 23.09 25.70 -3.70
CA ARG A 92 23.91 25.74 -4.91
C ARG A 92 23.20 26.39 -6.09
N SER A 93 21.92 26.10 -6.30
CA SER A 93 21.12 26.71 -7.38
C SER A 93 20.90 28.22 -7.18
N ASN A 94 21.03 28.69 -5.95
CA ASN A 94 20.89 30.09 -5.57
C ASN A 94 22.25 30.79 -5.44
N GLU A 95 23.36 30.06 -5.59
CA GLU A 95 24.71 30.60 -5.51
C GLU A 95 24.93 31.61 -6.65
N GLY A 96 25.29 32.85 -6.29
CA GLY A 96 25.46 33.95 -7.25
C GLY A 96 24.17 34.65 -7.71
N LYS A 97 22.98 34.22 -7.24
CA LYS A 97 21.71 34.92 -7.50
C LYS A 97 21.39 35.94 -6.42
N THR A 98 20.83 37.08 -6.82
CA THR A 98 20.29 38.04 -5.83
C THR A 98 18.98 37.52 -5.23
N PRO A 99 18.58 37.96 -4.02
CA PRO A 99 17.32 37.57 -3.41
C PRO A 99 16.09 37.84 -4.30
N ASP A 100 16.14 38.89 -5.11
CA ASP A 100 15.07 39.23 -6.06
C ASP A 100 15.03 38.29 -7.26
N GLN A 101 16.18 37.81 -7.74
CA GLN A 101 16.24 36.78 -8.80
C GLN A 101 15.71 35.44 -8.32
N ILE A 102 16.01 35.04 -7.08
CA ILE A 102 15.50 33.80 -6.48
C ILE A 102 13.98 33.84 -6.39
N LYS A 103 13.41 34.96 -5.90
CA LYS A 103 11.95 35.14 -5.82
C LYS A 103 11.30 35.17 -7.20
N LEU A 104 11.95 35.78 -8.19
CA LEU A 104 11.46 35.81 -9.55
C LEU A 104 11.43 34.40 -10.17
N ASP A 105 12.48 33.60 -9.96
CA ASP A 105 12.56 32.23 -10.44
C ASP A 105 11.52 31.33 -9.78
N GLU A 106 11.32 31.45 -8.45
CA GLU A 106 10.28 30.73 -7.73
C GLU A 106 8.88 31.11 -8.25
N ALA A 107 8.62 32.40 -8.45
CA ALA A 107 7.35 32.88 -9.00
C ALA A 107 7.14 32.41 -10.44
N LEU A 108 8.18 32.40 -11.28
CA LEU A 108 8.10 31.89 -12.66
C LEU A 108 7.82 30.39 -12.69
N ALA A 109 8.46 29.61 -11.80
CA ALA A 109 8.21 28.18 -11.66
C ALA A 109 6.78 27.89 -11.23
N GLU A 110 6.25 28.64 -10.26
CA GLU A 110 4.86 28.52 -9.80
C GLU A 110 3.87 28.90 -10.92
N ILE A 111 4.13 29.99 -11.65
CA ILE A 111 3.31 30.39 -12.82
C ILE A 111 3.33 29.29 -13.89
N GLN A 112 4.48 28.69 -14.19
CA GLN A 112 4.57 27.60 -15.15
C GLN A 112 3.78 26.37 -14.70
N LYS A 113 3.89 25.99 -13.42
CA LYS A 113 3.10 24.89 -12.84
C LYS A 113 1.60 25.15 -12.98
N ILE A 114 1.13 26.34 -12.59
CA ILE A 114 -0.28 26.73 -12.71
C ILE A 114 -0.74 26.70 -14.17
N LYS A 115 0.10 27.15 -15.12
CA LYS A 115 -0.23 27.10 -16.55
C LYS A 115 -0.39 25.67 -17.05
N VAL A 116 0.51 24.76 -16.64
CA VAL A 116 0.43 23.34 -17.02
C VAL A 116 -0.82 22.69 -16.43
N GLU A 117 -1.09 22.89 -15.15
CA GLU A 117 -2.29 22.36 -14.48
C GLU A 117 -3.57 22.90 -15.12
N LYS A 118 -3.61 24.19 -15.44
CA LYS A 118 -4.75 24.81 -16.13
C LYS A 118 -4.94 24.25 -17.53
N ALA A 119 -3.87 24.11 -18.32
CA ALA A 119 -3.95 23.54 -19.66
C ALA A 119 -4.46 22.08 -19.62
N GLN A 120 -3.99 21.28 -18.65
CA GLN A 120 -4.49 19.92 -18.45
C GLN A 120 -5.97 19.89 -18.04
N SER A 121 -6.39 20.80 -17.15
CA SER A 121 -7.78 20.91 -16.72
C SER A 121 -8.71 21.32 -17.87
N GLU A 122 -8.31 22.31 -18.67
CA GLU A 122 -9.05 22.76 -19.86
C GLU A 122 -9.14 21.64 -20.91
N MET A 123 -8.04 20.92 -21.15
CA MET A 123 -8.01 19.77 -22.05
C MET A 123 -8.98 18.67 -21.57
N LYS A 124 -8.92 18.30 -20.29
CA LYS A 124 -9.86 17.32 -19.71
C LYS A 124 -11.30 17.77 -19.88
N ALA A 125 -11.63 19.02 -19.53
CA ALA A 125 -12.98 19.55 -19.66
C ALA A 125 -13.48 19.52 -21.12
N LYS A 126 -12.64 19.90 -22.08
CA LYS A 126 -12.96 19.83 -23.52
C LYS A 126 -13.30 18.40 -23.92
N TYR A 127 -12.44 17.44 -23.59
CA TYR A 127 -12.62 16.06 -24.02
C TYR A 127 -13.71 15.32 -23.23
N THR A 128 -14.02 15.71 -21.99
CA THR A 128 -15.23 15.29 -21.28
C THR A 128 -16.47 15.59 -22.13
N LYS A 129 -16.55 16.82 -22.65
CA LYS A 129 -17.68 17.26 -23.45
C LYS A 129 -17.77 16.50 -24.78
N VAL A 130 -16.66 16.38 -25.51
CA VAL A 130 -16.60 15.63 -26.78
C VAL A 130 -17.02 14.16 -26.60
N LEU A 131 -16.60 13.53 -25.50
CA LEU A 131 -16.98 12.16 -25.16
C LEU A 131 -18.47 12.07 -24.80
N SER A 132 -18.96 12.99 -23.98
CA SER A 132 -20.37 13.06 -23.59
C SER A 132 -21.29 13.25 -24.80
N ASP A 133 -20.92 14.12 -25.74
CA ASP A 133 -21.66 14.36 -26.99
C ASP A 133 -21.74 13.09 -27.86
N LYS A 134 -20.77 12.17 -27.72
CA LYS A 134 -20.75 10.86 -28.40
C LYS A 134 -21.35 9.72 -27.56
N GLY A 135 -21.94 10.03 -26.39
CA GLY A 135 -22.60 9.06 -25.52
C GLY A 135 -21.67 8.31 -24.56
N PHE A 136 -20.42 8.76 -24.40
CA PHE A 136 -19.45 8.18 -23.47
C PHE A 136 -19.44 8.93 -22.13
N GLY A 137 -19.37 8.19 -21.02
CA GLY A 137 -19.20 8.74 -19.68
C GLY A 137 -17.80 9.29 -19.41
N THR A 138 -17.62 9.96 -18.27
CA THR A 138 -16.35 10.57 -17.85
C THR A 138 -15.21 9.58 -17.68
N ASP A 139 -15.53 8.34 -17.31
CA ASP A 139 -14.55 7.27 -17.05
C ASP A 139 -13.72 6.92 -18.30
N TRP A 140 -14.21 7.26 -19.49
CA TRP A 140 -13.48 7.07 -20.75
C TRP A 140 -12.27 7.99 -20.88
N LEU A 141 -12.22 9.12 -20.17
CA LEU A 141 -11.06 10.01 -20.20
C LEU A 141 -9.80 9.34 -19.68
N ASP A 142 -9.92 8.47 -18.67
CA ASP A 142 -8.77 7.77 -18.11
C ASP A 142 -8.28 6.63 -19.01
N LEU A 143 -9.13 6.18 -19.94
CA LEU A 143 -8.82 5.13 -20.91
C LEU A 143 -8.23 5.69 -22.21
N ILE A 144 -8.39 6.99 -22.47
CA ILE A 144 -7.96 7.64 -23.70
C ILE A 144 -6.70 8.44 -23.41
N LYS A 145 -5.61 8.08 -24.09
CA LYS A 145 -4.35 8.84 -24.02
C LYS A 145 -4.49 10.16 -24.79
N LEU A 146 -4.88 11.21 -24.09
CA LEU A 146 -4.89 12.57 -24.61
C LEU A 146 -3.45 13.09 -24.78
N SER A 147 -3.22 13.78 -25.89
CA SER A 147 -1.96 14.43 -26.25
C SER A 147 -2.17 15.91 -26.50
N ASP A 148 -1.09 16.67 -26.64
CA ASP A 148 -1.16 18.09 -27.00
C ASP A 148 -1.67 18.33 -28.45
N ASN A 149 -1.79 17.27 -29.26
CA ASN A 149 -2.33 17.34 -30.61
C ASN A 149 -3.85 17.07 -30.59
N GLU A 150 -4.62 18.15 -30.72
CA GLU A 150 -6.08 18.07 -30.69
C GLU A 150 -6.67 17.18 -31.78
N GLU A 151 -6.16 17.27 -33.01
CA GLU A 151 -6.61 16.48 -34.16
C GLU A 151 -6.40 14.98 -33.93
N SER A 152 -5.29 14.61 -33.31
CA SER A 152 -4.99 13.22 -32.93
C SER A 152 -5.98 12.69 -31.90
N ASN A 153 -6.32 13.51 -30.91
CA ASN A 153 -7.28 13.13 -29.87
C ASN A 153 -8.68 12.96 -30.47
N ASP A 154 -9.12 13.91 -31.32
CA ASP A 154 -10.43 13.88 -31.97
C ASP A 154 -10.57 12.62 -32.85
N LYS A 155 -9.55 12.33 -33.67
CA LYS A 155 -9.50 11.09 -34.48
C LYS A 155 -9.53 9.82 -33.63
N THR A 156 -8.88 9.83 -32.47
CA THR A 156 -8.87 8.68 -31.55
C THR A 156 -10.27 8.44 -30.99
N ILE A 157 -10.93 9.52 -30.54
CA ILE A 157 -12.29 9.46 -30.01
C ILE A 157 -13.29 9.03 -31.08
N GLU A 158 -13.15 9.52 -32.31
CA GLU A 158 -13.98 9.11 -33.44
C GLU A 158 -13.85 7.62 -33.74
N LYS A 159 -12.62 7.11 -33.90
CA LYS A 159 -12.38 5.68 -34.14
C LYS A 159 -12.92 4.81 -33.01
N LEU A 160 -12.73 5.25 -31.76
CA LEU A 160 -13.26 4.54 -30.59
C LEU A 160 -14.79 4.51 -30.62
N SER A 161 -15.42 5.63 -30.99
CA SER A 161 -16.87 5.73 -31.15
C SER A 161 -17.40 4.78 -32.23
N GLU A 162 -16.76 4.74 -33.39
CA GLU A 162 -17.13 3.85 -34.49
C GLU A 162 -17.00 2.37 -34.09
N LEU A 163 -15.89 1.99 -33.46
CA LEU A 163 -15.65 0.62 -33.01
C LEU A 163 -16.68 0.18 -31.96
N TYR A 164 -16.96 1.05 -30.97
CA TYR A 164 -17.95 0.77 -29.93
C TYR A 164 -19.35 0.61 -30.53
N ASN A 165 -19.78 1.54 -31.37
CA ASN A 165 -21.09 1.48 -32.02
C ASN A 165 -21.23 0.24 -32.91
N THR A 166 -20.17 -0.14 -33.62
CA THR A 166 -20.14 -1.37 -34.43
C THR A 166 -20.27 -2.61 -33.56
N ALA A 167 -19.53 -2.69 -32.44
CA ALA A 167 -19.60 -3.82 -31.51
C ALA A 167 -20.98 -3.95 -30.86
N VAL A 168 -21.57 -2.83 -30.41
CA VAL A 168 -22.93 -2.79 -29.84
C VAL A 168 -23.95 -3.23 -30.87
N THR A 169 -23.91 -2.68 -32.08
CA THR A 169 -24.83 -3.03 -33.18
C THR A 169 -24.72 -4.52 -33.54
N LYS A 170 -23.50 -5.05 -33.64
CA LYS A 170 -23.25 -6.48 -33.89
C LYS A 170 -23.82 -7.35 -32.78
N GLY A 171 -23.62 -6.97 -31.52
CA GLY A 171 -24.17 -7.69 -30.36
C GLY A 171 -25.70 -7.69 -30.32
N ILE A 172 -26.33 -6.54 -30.59
CA ILE A 172 -27.79 -6.42 -30.71
C ILE A 172 -28.31 -7.30 -31.85
N ASN A 173 -27.70 -7.21 -33.04
CA ASN A 173 -28.09 -8.02 -34.19
C ASN A 173 -27.95 -9.52 -33.92
N SER A 174 -26.88 -9.96 -33.24
CA SER A 174 -26.72 -11.36 -32.81
C SER A 174 -27.88 -11.78 -31.92
N LYS A 175 -28.22 -10.99 -30.90
CA LYS A 175 -29.33 -11.29 -29.98
C LYS A 175 -30.70 -11.30 -30.66
N ILE A 176 -30.95 -10.37 -31.59
CA ILE A 176 -32.20 -10.36 -32.38
C ILE A 176 -32.27 -11.59 -33.30
N THR A 177 -31.13 -12.02 -33.86
CA THR A 177 -31.09 -13.20 -34.74
C THR A 177 -31.26 -14.50 -33.94
N GLU A 178 -30.64 -14.59 -32.77
CA GLU A 178 -30.74 -15.74 -31.85
C GLU A 178 -32.11 -15.84 -31.17
N ASN A 179 -32.74 -14.71 -30.88
CA ASN A 179 -34.05 -14.62 -30.24
C ASN A 179 -34.95 -13.63 -30.99
N PRO A 180 -35.50 -14.04 -32.16
CA PRO A 180 -36.31 -13.17 -32.99
C PRO A 180 -37.54 -12.69 -32.21
N PRO A 181 -37.89 -11.40 -32.28
CA PRO A 181 -39.06 -10.88 -31.60
C PRO A 181 -40.28 -11.66 -32.07
N ILE A 182 -41.03 -12.24 -31.13
CA ILE A 182 -42.33 -12.86 -31.42
C ILE A 182 -43.24 -11.70 -31.87
N PRO A 183 -43.70 -11.68 -33.14
CA PRO A 183 -44.56 -10.60 -33.60
C PRO A 183 -45.84 -10.61 -32.77
N GLU A 184 -46.27 -9.43 -32.30
CA GLU A 184 -47.63 -9.27 -31.79
C GLU A 184 -48.60 -9.74 -32.89
N LYS A 185 -49.56 -10.59 -32.51
CA LYS A 185 -50.52 -11.20 -33.45
C LYS A 185 -51.13 -10.12 -34.35
N GLY A 186 -50.70 -10.04 -35.62
CA GLY A 186 -51.29 -9.16 -36.62
C GLY A 186 -50.33 -8.48 -37.60
N GLN A 187 -49.02 -8.39 -37.33
CA GLN A 187 -48.08 -7.77 -38.27
C GLN A 187 -47.34 -8.83 -39.10
N GLY A 188 -48.07 -9.42 -40.04
CA GLY A 188 -47.50 -10.32 -41.04
C GLY A 188 -46.68 -9.56 -42.10
N LEU A 189 -45.54 -10.17 -42.46
CA LEU A 189 -44.67 -9.82 -43.58
C LEU A 189 -45.43 -9.31 -44.81
N SER A 190 -45.29 -8.04 -45.17
CA SER A 190 -45.57 -7.59 -46.52
C SER A 190 -44.46 -8.10 -47.44
N LYS A 191 -44.79 -9.07 -48.30
CA LYS A 191 -43.89 -9.59 -49.34
C LYS A 191 -43.25 -8.44 -50.14
N PRO A 192 -41.96 -8.53 -50.52
CA PRO A 192 -41.36 -7.54 -51.41
C PRO A 192 -42.12 -7.58 -52.75
N LYS A 193 -42.60 -6.42 -53.21
CA LYS A 193 -43.17 -6.29 -54.55
C LYS A 193 -42.05 -6.53 -55.56
N ASP A 194 -42.22 -7.56 -56.38
CA ASP A 194 -41.44 -7.79 -57.60
C ASP A 194 -41.41 -6.50 -58.43
N ALA A 195 -40.26 -5.84 -58.44
CA ALA A 195 -39.99 -4.69 -59.29
C ALA A 195 -38.62 -4.85 -59.93
N PHE A 196 -38.38 -5.97 -60.65
CA PHE A 196 -37.19 -6.07 -61.49
C PHE A 196 -37.26 -7.14 -62.61
N VAL A 197 -38.32 -7.18 -63.44
CA VAL A 197 -38.17 -7.73 -64.82
C VAL A 197 -39.18 -7.06 -65.77
N LYS A 198 -38.85 -5.89 -66.32
CA LYS A 198 -39.39 -5.46 -67.62
C LYS A 198 -38.40 -4.54 -68.34
N GLY A 199 -37.39 -5.16 -68.93
CA GLY A 199 -36.36 -4.46 -69.68
C GLY A 199 -35.39 -5.44 -70.33
N LEU A 200 -35.89 -6.31 -71.22
CA LEU A 200 -35.14 -6.95 -72.31
C LEU A 200 -36.09 -7.77 -73.20
N GLY A 201 -36.30 -7.31 -74.43
CA GLY A 201 -36.51 -8.19 -75.60
C GLY A 201 -37.93 -8.51 -76.04
N LEU A 202 -38.58 -7.57 -76.73
CA LEU A 202 -39.27 -7.75 -78.03
C LEU A 202 -39.47 -6.38 -78.67
#